data_AF-K1SB39-F1
#
_entry.id   AF-K1SB39-F1
#
_cell.length_a   1.000
_cell.length_b   1.000
_cell.length_c   1.000
_cell.angle_alpha   90.00
_cell.angle_beta   90.00
_cell.angle_gamma   90.00
#
_symmetry.space_group_name_H-M   'P 1'
#
loop_
_entity.id
_entity.type
_entity.pdbx_description
1 polymer ?
#
loop_
_entity_poly.entity_id
_entity_poly.type
_entity_poly.pdbx_seq_one_letter_code
_entity_poly.pdbx_strand_id
1 'polypeptide(L)'
;MIKITLKDGSIKEVEEGKSVFDVAKEISEGLARVATCASVDGKVVDLRYILNNDCNLEIHTFESSLEGKKAYWHTTSHIMAQAIKRIKPETKLAIGPSIDEGFYYDFDVEKNFTDEDKEKIEAEMKK
;
A
#
# COMPACT_ATOMS: atom_id res chain seq x y z
N MET A 1 7.28 17.87 20.35
CA MET A 1 8.31 17.39 19.41
C MET A 1 8.65 15.97 19.81
N ILE A 2 8.71 15.07 18.85
CA ILE A 2 9.15 13.68 19.03
C ILE A 2 10.39 13.43 18.17
N LYS A 3 11.23 12.49 18.58
CA LYS A 3 12.45 12.10 17.89
C LYS A 3 12.21 10.87 17.04
N ILE A 4 12.41 11.02 15.74
CA ILE A 4 12.31 9.94 14.77
C ILE A 4 13.70 9.53 14.34
N THR A 5 14.08 8.28 14.64
CA THR A 5 15.34 7.69 14.17
C THR A 5 15.09 7.04 12.81
N LEU A 6 15.82 7.48 11.79
CA LEU A 6 15.72 6.96 10.42
C LEU A 6 16.69 5.80 10.21
N LYS A 7 16.50 5.07 9.11
CA LYS A 7 17.30 3.88 8.75
C LYS A 7 18.82 4.13 8.68
N ASP A 8 19.22 5.34 8.32
CA ASP A 8 20.63 5.75 8.27
C ASP A 8 21.22 6.15 9.64
N GLY A 9 20.41 6.04 10.70
CA GLY A 9 20.77 6.43 12.06
C GLY A 9 20.60 7.93 12.35
N SER A 10 20.20 8.72 11.35
CA SER A 10 19.91 10.14 11.58
C SER A 10 18.65 10.30 12.44
N ILE A 11 18.64 11.36 13.26
CA ILE A 11 17.50 11.70 14.12
C ILE A 11 16.86 12.98 13.59
N LYS A 12 15.56 12.92 13.34
CA LYS A 12 14.74 14.07 12.94
C LYS A 12 13.75 14.39 14.05
N GLU A 13 13.71 15.65 14.47
CA GLU A 13 12.66 16.14 15.37
C GLU A 13 11.46 16.58 14.54
N VAL A 14 10.28 16.03 14.87
CA VAL A 14 9.02 16.36 14.22
C VAL A 14 7.96 16.71 15.26
N GLU A 15 6.92 17.43 14.85
CA GLU A 15 5.79 17.70 15.73
C GLU A 15 5.02 16.40 16.01
N GLU A 16 4.53 16.27 17.24
CA GLU A 16 3.69 15.15 17.64
C GLU A 16 2.36 15.20 16.86
N GLY A 17 1.81 14.03 16.54
CA GLY A 17 0.53 13.93 15.83
C GLY A 17 0.66 13.97 14.31
N LYS A 18 1.89 14.02 13.76
CA LYS A 18 2.13 13.87 12.33
C LYS A 18 1.93 12.43 11.87
N SER A 19 1.41 12.27 10.66
CA SER A 19 1.35 10.96 10.03
C SER A 19 2.72 10.55 9.50
N VAL A 20 2.91 9.26 9.27
CA VAL A 20 4.07 8.73 8.53
C VAL A 20 4.24 9.44 7.18
N PHE A 21 3.15 9.73 6.48
CA PHE A 21 3.18 10.47 5.21
C PHE A 21 3.73 11.89 5.37
N ASP A 22 3.29 12.60 6.40
CA ASP A 22 3.76 13.96 6.67
C ASP A 22 5.27 13.97 6.95
N VAL A 23 5.76 13.00 7.74
CA VAL A 23 7.20 12.85 8.00
C VAL A 23 7.96 12.49 6.71
N ALA A 24 7.44 11.59 5.87
CA ALA A 24 8.05 11.28 4.57
C ALA A 24 8.16 12.53 3.68
N LYS A 25 7.14 13.41 3.71
CA LYS A 25 7.11 14.65 2.95
C LYS A 25 8.13 15.67 3.45
N GLU A 26 8.32 15.76 4.77
CA GLU A 26 9.38 16.57 5.37
C GLU A 26 10.80 16.05 5.11
N ILE A 27 10.95 14.76 4.79
CA ILE A 27 12.22 14.21 4.31
C ILE A 27 12.43 14.64 2.86
N SER A 28 11.47 14.33 1.97
CA SER A 28 11.38 14.92 0.64
C SER A 28 10.04 14.62 -0.03
N GLU A 29 9.57 15.54 -0.87
CA GLU A 29 8.40 15.33 -1.75
C GLU A 29 8.57 14.10 -2.66
N GLY A 30 9.80 13.82 -3.08
CA GLY A 30 10.13 12.67 -3.91
C GLY A 30 9.87 11.35 -3.18
N LEU A 31 10.33 11.24 -1.93
CA LEU A 31 10.10 10.07 -1.08
C LEU A 31 8.61 9.89 -0.76
N ALA A 32 7.93 10.96 -0.34
CA ALA A 32 6.49 10.91 -0.04
C ALA A 32 5.66 10.41 -1.23
N ARG A 33 6.01 10.83 -2.44
CA ARG A 33 5.32 10.44 -3.67
C ARG A 33 5.41 8.93 -3.96
N VAL A 34 6.51 8.28 -3.57
CA VAL A 34 6.75 6.84 -3.88
C VAL A 34 6.64 5.93 -2.66
N ALA A 35 6.33 6.48 -1.50
CA ALA A 35 6.09 5.72 -0.28
C ALA A 35 4.83 4.85 -0.44
N THR A 36 4.90 3.60 0.02
CA THR A 36 3.78 2.66 -0.04
C THR A 36 3.32 2.21 1.34
N CYS A 37 4.26 2.07 2.29
CA CYS A 37 4.00 1.84 3.71
C CYS A 37 5.23 2.29 4.53
N ALA A 38 5.20 2.06 5.84
CA ALA A 38 6.38 2.24 6.68
C ALA A 38 6.48 1.15 7.75
N SER A 39 7.62 1.07 8.41
CA SER A 39 7.78 0.34 9.66
C SER A 39 8.04 1.31 10.81
N VAL A 40 7.24 1.20 11.86
CA VAL A 40 7.40 1.93 13.13
C VAL A 40 7.78 0.92 14.18
N ASP A 41 8.99 1.03 14.73
CA ASP A 41 9.57 0.07 15.68
C ASP A 41 9.44 -1.39 15.22
N GLY A 42 9.76 -1.61 13.95
CA GLY A 42 9.73 -2.93 13.30
C GLY A 42 8.34 -3.45 12.93
N LYS A 43 7.27 -2.69 13.17
CA LYS A 43 5.90 -3.06 12.78
C LYS A 43 5.46 -2.31 11.53
N VAL A 44 5.00 -3.04 10.52
CA VAL A 44 4.49 -2.44 9.27
C VAL A 44 3.19 -1.69 9.55
N VAL A 45 3.12 -0.44 9.09
CA VAL A 45 1.97 0.46 9.25
C VAL A 45 1.65 1.18 7.94
N ASP A 46 0.40 1.62 7.83
CA ASP A 46 -0.08 2.51 6.76
C ASP A 46 0.52 3.92 6.88
N LEU A 47 0.63 4.64 5.77
CA LEU A 47 1.19 6.00 5.75
C LEU A 47 0.37 7.03 6.55
N ARG A 48 -0.90 6.74 6.86
CA ARG A 48 -1.76 7.56 7.72
C ARG A 48 -1.57 7.28 9.21
N TYR A 49 -0.71 6.33 9.57
CA TYR A 49 -0.40 6.04 10.97
C TYR A 49 0.19 7.27 11.65
N ILE A 50 -0.35 7.60 12.83
CA ILE A 50 0.00 8.81 13.58
C ILE A 50 1.13 8.52 14.56
N LEU A 51 2.16 9.37 14.51
CA LEU A 51 3.34 9.29 15.36
C LEU A 51 3.17 10.20 16.58
N ASN A 52 3.03 9.58 17.75
CA ASN A 52 2.82 10.29 19.02
C ASN A 52 4.00 10.13 20.02
N ASN A 53 4.97 9.27 19.71
CA ASN A 53 6.11 8.99 20.58
C ASN A 53 7.38 8.88 19.74
N ASP A 54 8.53 9.03 20.40
CA ASP A 54 9.82 8.72 19.80
C ASP A 54 9.83 7.28 19.27
N CYS A 55 10.33 7.08 18.06
CA CYS A 55 10.33 5.77 17.41
C CYS A 55 11.40 5.65 16.33
N ASN A 56 11.65 4.40 15.91
CA ASN A 56 12.39 4.11 14.69
C ASN A 56 11.41 4.09 13.52
N LEU A 57 11.70 4.85 12.47
CA LEU A 57 10.88 4.95 11.27
C LEU A 57 11.68 4.52 10.04
N GLU A 58 11.14 3.54 9.32
CA GLU A 58 11.61 3.16 7.99
C GLU A 58 10.49 3.36 6.98
N ILE A 59 10.68 4.25 6.01
CA ILE A 59 9.74 4.43 4.91
C ILE A 59 10.05 3.39 3.83
N HIS A 60 9.02 2.65 3.42
CA HIS A 60 9.12 1.64 2.37
C HIS A 60 8.53 2.17 1.07
N THR A 61 9.21 1.86 -0.03
CA THR A 61 8.76 2.11 -1.40
C THR A 61 8.64 0.77 -2.12
N PHE A 62 8.02 0.76 -3.30
CA PHE A 62 7.95 -0.45 -4.11
C PHE A 62 9.33 -1.05 -4.42
N GLU A 63 10.36 -0.22 -4.60
CA GLU A 63 11.70 -0.69 -4.95
C GLU A 63 12.56 -1.04 -3.73
N SER A 64 12.22 -0.55 -2.53
CA SER A 64 13.11 -0.65 -1.37
C SER A 64 12.93 -1.92 -0.54
N SER A 65 11.75 -2.53 -0.53
CA SER A 65 11.44 -3.65 0.36
C SER A 65 10.28 -4.52 -0.11
N LEU A 66 10.21 -5.76 0.41
CA LEU A 66 9.11 -6.68 0.14
C LEU A 66 7.80 -6.15 0.76
N GLU A 67 7.88 -5.53 1.94
CA GLU A 67 6.76 -4.89 2.62
C GLU A 67 6.18 -3.77 1.75
N GLY A 68 7.06 -2.98 1.11
CA GLY A 68 6.66 -1.93 0.18
C GLY A 68 5.96 -2.47 -1.06
N LYS A 69 6.46 -3.57 -1.64
CA LYS A 69 5.81 -4.28 -2.76
C LYS A 69 4.46 -4.89 -2.36
N LYS A 70 4.38 -5.54 -1.19
CA LYS A 70 3.15 -6.14 -0.67
C LYS A 70 2.06 -5.11 -0.41
N ALA A 71 2.40 -3.96 0.19
CA ALA A 71 1.44 -2.86 0.38
C ALA A 71 0.88 -2.35 -0.96
N TYR A 72 1.74 -2.19 -1.96
CA TYR A 72 1.34 -1.82 -3.32
C TYR A 72 0.40 -2.86 -3.93
N TRP A 73 0.83 -4.13 -3.99
CA TRP A 73 0.07 -5.22 -4.60
C TRP A 73 -1.26 -5.50 -3.89
N HIS A 74 -1.33 -5.35 -2.57
CA HIS A 74 -2.58 -5.47 -1.82
C HIS A 74 -3.56 -4.37 -2.21
N THR A 75 -3.08 -3.14 -2.39
CA THR A 75 -3.91 -2.06 -2.93
C THR A 75 -4.33 -2.34 -4.37
N THR A 76 -3.45 -2.90 -5.20
CA THR A 76 -3.80 -3.32 -6.57
C THR A 76 -4.88 -4.40 -6.60
N SER A 77 -4.88 -5.35 -5.65
CA SER A 77 -5.94 -6.36 -5.54
C SER A 77 -7.31 -5.71 -5.28
N HIS A 78 -7.36 -4.66 -4.44
CA HIS A 78 -8.58 -3.88 -4.23
C HIS A 78 -9.04 -3.15 -5.48
N ILE A 79 -8.12 -2.59 -6.28
CA ILE A 79 -8.44 -1.95 -7.57
C ILE A 79 -9.05 -2.98 -8.53
N MET A 80 -8.48 -4.18 -8.61
CA MET A 80 -9.02 -5.27 -9.43
C MET A 80 -10.43 -5.68 -8.99
N ALA A 81 -10.64 -5.83 -7.68
CA ALA A 81 -11.97 -6.12 -7.14
C ALA A 81 -12.98 -5.02 -7.48
N GLN A 82 -12.59 -3.74 -7.36
CA GLN A 82 -13.45 -2.62 -7.72
C GLN A 82 -13.79 -2.61 -9.22
N ALA A 83 -12.82 -2.84 -10.10
CA ALA A 83 -13.02 -2.93 -11.54
C ALA A 83 -13.99 -4.05 -11.91
N ILE A 84 -13.80 -5.25 -11.33
CA ILE A 84 -14.70 -6.38 -11.52
C ILE A 84 -16.12 -6.04 -11.02
N LYS A 85 -16.28 -5.40 -9.86
CA LYS A 85 -17.61 -4.98 -9.37
C LYS A 85 -18.31 -3.97 -10.28
N ARG A 86 -17.58 -3.16 -11.06
CA ARG A 86 -18.18 -2.25 -12.05
C ARG A 86 -18.64 -3.00 -13.31
N ILE A 87 -17.85 -3.96 -13.78
CA ILE A 87 -18.13 -4.72 -15.00
C ILE A 87 -19.17 -5.84 -14.76
N LYS A 88 -19.07 -6.52 -13.62
CA LYS A 88 -19.89 -7.68 -13.20
C LYS A 88 -20.40 -7.49 -11.76
N PRO A 89 -21.40 -6.62 -11.54
CA PRO A 89 -21.89 -6.23 -10.21
C PRO A 89 -22.38 -7.39 -9.33
N GLU A 90 -22.75 -8.52 -9.91
CA GLU A 90 -23.17 -9.74 -9.24
C GLU A 90 -22.01 -10.54 -8.61
N THR A 91 -20.77 -10.28 -9.04
CA THR A 91 -19.58 -10.99 -8.54
C THR A 91 -19.44 -10.81 -7.03
N LYS A 92 -19.21 -11.91 -6.30
CA LYS A 92 -18.94 -11.87 -4.87
C LYS A 92 -17.43 -11.94 -4.62
N LEU A 93 -16.97 -11.06 -3.71
CA LEU A 93 -15.58 -10.95 -3.32
C LEU A 93 -15.29 -11.96 -2.20
N ALA A 94 -14.24 -12.77 -2.34
CA ALA A 94 -13.75 -13.63 -1.25
C ALA A 94 -12.48 -13.03 -0.62
N ILE A 95 -11.29 -13.43 -1.07
CA ILE A 95 -10.00 -13.05 -0.46
C ILE A 95 -9.05 -12.55 -1.55
N GLY A 96 -8.37 -11.44 -1.30
CA GLY A 96 -7.43 -10.84 -2.25
C GLY A 96 -6.10 -10.43 -1.65
N PRO A 97 -5.21 -11.38 -1.29
CA PRO A 97 -3.96 -11.06 -0.61
C PRO A 97 -2.89 -10.62 -1.60
N SER A 98 -1.94 -9.82 -1.12
CA SER A 98 -0.61 -9.74 -1.73
C SER A 98 0.23 -10.97 -1.36
N ILE A 99 1.05 -11.44 -2.29
CA ILE A 99 2.02 -12.52 -2.13
C ILE A 99 3.43 -12.01 -2.47
N ASP A 100 4.43 -12.89 -2.43
CA ASP A 100 5.84 -12.47 -2.59
C ASP A 100 6.17 -11.93 -4.00
N GLU A 101 5.40 -12.33 -5.01
CA GLU A 101 5.64 -11.96 -6.42
C GLU A 101 4.42 -11.28 -7.08
N GLY A 102 3.47 -10.76 -6.29
CA GLY A 102 2.28 -10.12 -6.84
C GLY A 102 1.08 -10.13 -5.90
N PHE A 103 -0.10 -10.34 -6.47
CA PHE A 103 -1.36 -10.52 -5.77
C PHE A 103 -2.27 -11.45 -6.57
N TYR A 104 -3.27 -12.00 -5.90
CA TYR A 104 -4.42 -12.63 -6.56
C TYR A 104 -5.70 -12.20 -5.85
N TYR A 105 -6.85 -12.59 -6.39
CA TYR A 105 -8.14 -12.41 -5.74
C TYR A 105 -9.07 -13.55 -6.14
N ASP A 106 -9.68 -14.17 -5.14
CA ASP A 106 -10.70 -15.21 -5.30
C ASP A 106 -12.10 -14.58 -5.41
N PHE A 107 -12.86 -15.02 -6.41
CA PHE A 107 -14.21 -14.53 -6.68
C PHE A 107 -15.20 -15.70 -6.78
N ASP A 108 -16.39 -15.51 -6.21
CA ASP A 108 -17.54 -16.37 -6.50
C ASP A 108 -18.35 -15.73 -7.64
N VAL A 109 -18.41 -16.44 -8.76
CA VAL A 109 -19.00 -16.01 -10.03
C VAL A 109 -19.82 -17.15 -10.63
N GLU A 110 -20.94 -16.83 -11.28
CA GLU A 110 -21.73 -17.84 -12.00
C GLU A 110 -21.01 -18.36 -13.25
N LYS A 111 -20.23 -17.50 -13.91
CA LYS A 111 -19.46 -17.83 -15.10
C LYS A 111 -18.01 -17.41 -14.92
N ASN A 112 -17.11 -18.36 -15.15
CA ASN A 112 -15.66 -18.14 -15.13
C ASN A 112 -15.24 -17.01 -16.08
N PHE A 113 -14.22 -16.26 -15.68
CA PHE A 113 -13.62 -15.22 -16.52
C PHE A 113 -12.94 -15.83 -17.75
N THR A 114 -13.18 -15.20 -18.90
CA THR A 114 -12.46 -15.50 -20.15
C THR A 114 -11.26 -14.58 -20.32
N ASP A 115 -10.40 -14.83 -21.33
CA ASP A 115 -9.30 -13.90 -21.64
C ASP A 115 -9.81 -12.52 -22.08
N GLU A 116 -10.95 -12.46 -22.79
CA GLU A 116 -11.62 -11.20 -23.13
C GLU A 116 -12.10 -10.43 -21.88
N ASP A 117 -12.58 -11.15 -20.84
CA ASP A 117 -12.91 -10.53 -19.56
C ASP A 117 -11.67 -9.93 -18.90
N LYS A 118 -10.52 -10.60 -18.96
CA LYS A 118 -9.26 -10.09 -18.38
C LYS A 118 -8.85 -8.77 -19.02
N GLU A 119 -8.90 -8.67 -20.35
CA GLU A 119 -8.60 -7.42 -21.07
C GLU A 119 -9.52 -6.27 -20.63
N LYS A 120 -10.82 -6.55 -20.48
CA LYS A 120 -11.81 -5.57 -19.99
C LYS A 120 -11.55 -5.15 -18.55
N ILE A 121 -11.20 -6.11 -17.67
CA ILE A 121 -10.87 -5.85 -16.27
C ILE A 121 -9.62 -4.97 -16.18
N GLU A 122 -8.54 -5.31 -16.90
CA GLU A 122 -7.32 -4.48 -16.92
C GLU A 122 -7.58 -3.08 -17.46
N ALA A 123 -8.40 -2.94 -18.51
CA ALA A 123 -8.78 -1.64 -19.05
C ALA A 123 -9.57 -0.81 -18.04
N GLU A 124 -10.45 -1.43 -17.25
CA GLU A 124 -11.20 -0.74 -16.19
C GLU A 124 -10.32 -0.39 -14.98
N MET A 125 -9.34 -1.23 -14.64
CA MET A 125 -8.36 -0.94 -13.58
C MET A 125 -7.48 0.29 -13.89
N LYS A 126 -7.25 0.58 -15.18
CA LYS A 126 -6.40 1.71 -15.64
C LYS A 126 -7.12 3.08 -15.65
N LYS A 127 -8.43 3.12 -15.39
CA LYS A 127 -9.22 4.36 -15.34
C LYS A 127 -9.15 5.03 -13.98
#